data_AF-A0A937C0V6-F1
#
_entry.id   AF-A0A937C0V6-F1
#
_cell.length_a   1.000
_cell.length_b   1.000
_cell.length_c   1.000
_cell.angle_alpha   90.00
_cell.angle_beta   90.00
_cell.angle_gamma   90.00
#
_symmetry.space_group_name_H-M   'P 1'
#
loop_
_entity.id
_entity.type
_entity.pdbx_description
1 polymer ?
#
loop_
_entity_poly.entity_id
_entity_poly.type
_entity_poly.pdbx_seq_one_letter_code
_entity_poly.pdbx_strand_id
1 'polypeptide(L)'
;MDAARIAEYRLGFDADLLVADVPVLQGIAELRNLLSLRSKLVKDRSGYLCRQMPAHGTLFKSEYYYTNPGTNYRGAYAAIKKTEDQIRLIIRTNEVLKNLHVLTSIKGVGLIVAAYMIANTVLPVCQCAEI
;
A
#
# COMPACT_ATOMS: atom_id res chain seq x y z
N MET A 1 -19.18 20.12 -32.60
CA MET A 1 -19.59 20.75 -31.32
C MET A 1 -18.63 20.40 -30.18
N ASP A 2 -18.12 19.18 -30.05
CA ASP A 2 -17.18 18.82 -28.97
C ASP A 2 -15.86 19.60 -28.98
N ALA A 3 -15.26 19.81 -30.15
CA ALA A 3 -13.99 20.52 -30.27
C ALA A 3 -14.07 21.97 -29.76
N ALA A 4 -15.21 22.65 -29.97
CA ALA A 4 -15.43 24.01 -29.51
C ALA A 4 -15.55 24.08 -27.98
N ARG A 5 -16.30 23.15 -27.36
CA ARG A 5 -16.38 23.05 -25.89
C ARG A 5 -15.04 22.73 -25.25
N ILE A 6 -14.27 21.82 -25.83
CA ILE A 6 -12.92 21.49 -25.32
C ILE A 6 -11.99 22.70 -25.41
N ALA A 7 -12.10 23.50 -26.48
CA ALA A 7 -11.34 24.73 -26.64
C ALA A 7 -11.76 25.81 -25.62
N GLU A 8 -13.07 25.97 -25.36
CA GLU A 8 -13.58 26.88 -24.32
C GLU A 8 -13.09 26.49 -22.91
N TYR A 9 -13.11 25.19 -22.58
CA TYR A 9 -12.54 24.69 -21.32
C TYR A 9 -11.04 24.98 -21.21
N ARG A 10 -10.29 24.93 -22.32
CA ARG A 10 -8.86 25.24 -22.35
C ARG A 10 -8.57 26.74 -22.27
N LEU A 11 -9.46 27.58 -22.80
CA LEU A 11 -9.32 29.04 -22.81
C LEU A 11 -9.67 29.68 -21.47
N GLY A 12 -10.54 29.06 -20.67
CA GLY A 12 -10.91 29.55 -19.33
C GLY A 12 -10.00 29.08 -18.19
N PHE A 13 -9.08 28.15 -18.46
CA PHE A 13 -8.09 27.67 -17.48
C PHE A 13 -6.73 28.28 -17.82
N ASP A 14 -6.32 29.27 -17.04
CA ASP A 14 -4.93 29.76 -17.07
C ASP A 14 -4.00 28.57 -16.84
N ALA A 15 -3.12 28.31 -17.81
CA ALA A 15 -2.18 27.19 -17.77
C ALA A 15 -1.26 27.23 -16.53
N ASP A 16 -1.17 28.38 -15.86
CA ASP A 16 -0.37 28.62 -14.66
C ASP A 16 -1.04 28.17 -13.35
N LEU A 17 -2.33 27.80 -13.36
CA LEU A 17 -3.05 27.31 -12.17
C LEU A 17 -2.83 25.82 -11.88
N LEU A 18 -2.28 25.06 -12.84
CA LEU A 18 -1.99 23.63 -12.71
C LEU A 18 -0.52 23.39 -12.34
N VAL A 19 0.01 24.15 -11.39
CA VAL A 19 1.31 23.82 -10.79
C VAL A 19 1.10 22.63 -9.87
N ALA A 20 1.69 21.49 -10.23
CA ALA A 20 1.69 20.32 -9.36
C ALA A 20 2.43 20.67 -8.06
N ASP A 21 1.75 20.48 -6.92
CA ASP A 21 2.36 20.68 -5.61
C ASP A 21 3.62 19.83 -5.46
N VAL A 22 4.63 20.41 -4.80
CA VAL A 22 5.89 19.71 -4.50
C VAL A 22 5.54 18.47 -3.64
N PRO A 23 5.98 17.26 -4.03
CA PRO A 23 5.59 16.05 -3.32
C PRO A 23 6.08 16.11 -1.87
N VAL A 24 5.17 15.92 -0.92
CA VAL A 24 5.48 15.77 0.50
C VAL A 24 6.21 14.44 0.69
N LEU A 25 7.53 14.47 0.46
CA LEU A 25 8.39 13.32 0.26
C LEU A 25 8.47 12.39 1.49
N GLN A 26 8.47 12.94 2.71
CA GLN A 26 8.72 12.14 3.90
C GLN A 26 7.56 11.18 4.24
N GLY A 27 6.32 11.68 4.30
CA GLY A 27 5.16 10.85 4.64
C GLY A 27 4.86 9.77 3.60
N ILE A 28 5.16 10.04 2.32
CA ILE A 28 4.95 9.09 1.22
C ILE A 28 6.03 8.00 1.22
N ALA A 29 7.30 8.37 1.48
CA ALA A 29 8.38 7.40 1.60
C ALA A 29 8.15 6.42 2.77
N GLU A 30 7.73 6.92 3.92
CA GLU A 30 7.36 6.09 5.07
C GLU A 30 6.17 5.16 4.75
N LEU A 31 5.12 5.71 4.12
CA LEU A 31 3.97 4.93 3.66
C LEU A 31 4.41 3.79 2.73
N ARG A 32 5.31 4.04 1.79
CA ARG A 32 5.84 3.03 0.87
C ARG A 32 6.58 1.91 1.60
N ASN A 33 7.39 2.27 2.61
CA ASN A 33 8.10 1.30 3.42
C ASN A 33 7.14 0.41 4.23
N LEU A 34 6.10 1.01 4.83
CA LEU A 34 5.07 0.26 5.55
C LEU A 34 4.25 -0.65 4.63
N LEU A 35 3.88 -0.19 3.43
CA LEU A 35 3.19 -1.03 2.44
C LEU A 35 4.05 -2.22 2.01
N SER A 36 5.35 -1.99 1.77
CA SER A 36 6.32 -3.04 1.45
C SER A 36 6.45 -4.06 2.60
N LEU A 37 6.56 -3.58 3.83
CA LEU A 37 6.59 -4.43 5.03
C LEU A 37 5.32 -5.27 5.15
N ARG A 38 4.15 -4.67 4.96
CA ARG A 38 2.86 -5.37 4.99
C ARG A 38 2.79 -6.47 3.93
N SER A 39 3.27 -6.21 2.71
CA SER A 39 3.33 -7.21 1.64
C SER A 39 4.23 -8.40 2.02
N LYS A 40 5.39 -8.15 2.62
CA LYS A 40 6.30 -9.20 3.11
C LYS A 40 5.64 -10.03 4.22
N LEU A 41 5.04 -9.39 5.23
CA LEU A 41 4.39 -10.08 6.34
C LEU A 41 3.19 -10.94 5.88
N VAL A 42 2.43 -10.48 4.89
CA VAL A 42 1.32 -11.27 4.30
C VAL A 42 1.87 -12.51 3.58
N LYS A 43 2.97 -12.38 2.84
CA LYS A 43 3.66 -13.52 2.22
C LYS A 43 4.18 -14.49 3.28
N ASP A 44 4.83 -13.99 4.33
CA ASP A 44 5.32 -14.81 5.43
C ASP A 44 4.19 -15.58 6.12
N ARG A 45 3.06 -14.91 6.40
CA ARG A 45 1.85 -15.56 6.94
C ARG A 45 1.38 -16.69 6.04
N SER A 46 1.29 -16.45 4.72
CA SER A 46 0.88 -17.50 3.77
C SER A 46 1.89 -18.66 3.72
N GLY A 47 3.19 -18.37 3.84
CA GLY A 47 4.25 -19.37 3.94
C GLY A 47 4.13 -20.22 5.20
N TYR A 48 3.84 -19.61 6.35
CA TYR A 48 3.58 -20.34 7.60
C TYR A 48 2.34 -21.23 7.49
N LEU A 49 1.25 -20.75 6.87
CA LEU A 49 0.05 -21.56 6.64
C LEU A 49 0.32 -22.75 5.71
N CYS A 50 1.10 -22.55 4.65
CA CYS A 50 1.48 -23.62 3.74
C CYS A 50 2.34 -24.68 4.43
N ARG A 51 3.30 -24.27 5.28
CA ARG A 51 4.12 -25.19 6.10
C ARG A 51 3.31 -25.93 7.17
N GLN A 52 2.17 -25.36 7.59
CA GLN A 52 1.26 -25.98 8.55
C GLN A 52 0.28 -26.97 7.92
N MET A 53 0.06 -26.94 6.59
CA MET A 53 -0.64 -28.05 5.95
C MET A 53 0.25 -29.28 6.16
N PRO A 54 -0.19 -30.27 6.96
CA PRO A 54 0.57 -31.50 7.07
C PRO A 54 0.70 -32.04 5.64
N ALA A 55 1.86 -32.58 5.29
CA ALA A 55 1.95 -33.44 4.12
C ALA A 55 0.85 -34.50 4.30
N HIS A 56 -0.27 -34.35 3.60
CA HIS A 56 -1.38 -35.29 3.62
C HIS A 56 -0.82 -36.61 3.08
N GLY A 57 -0.28 -37.44 3.99
CA GLY A 57 0.46 -38.65 3.62
C GLY A 57 1.54 -39.11 4.61
N THR A 58 2.00 -38.30 5.57
CA THR A 58 3.02 -38.77 6.52
C THR A 58 2.41 -39.49 7.73
N LEU A 59 2.68 -40.80 7.82
CA LEU A 59 2.22 -41.74 8.86
C LEU A 59 2.80 -41.48 10.26
N PHE A 60 3.78 -40.58 10.41
CA PHE A 60 4.44 -40.29 11.68
C PHE A 60 4.05 -38.92 12.22
N LYS A 61 3.13 -38.90 13.18
CA LYS A 61 2.80 -37.72 14.01
C LYS A 61 3.84 -37.59 15.13
N SER A 62 4.91 -36.83 14.89
CA SER A 62 5.74 -36.32 15.99
C SER A 62 5.13 -35.00 16.49
N GLU A 63 4.92 -34.89 17.81
CA GLU A 63 4.29 -33.74 18.49
C GLU A 63 5.10 -32.43 18.31
N TYR A 64 6.40 -32.56 18.05
CA TYR A 64 7.32 -31.45 17.81
C TYR A 64 7.06 -30.70 16.49
N TYR A 65 6.56 -31.39 15.46
CA TYR A 65 6.29 -30.75 14.16
C TYR A 65 5.06 -29.82 14.18
N TYR A 66 4.13 -30.02 15.12
CA TYR A 66 2.86 -29.29 15.17
C TYR A 66 2.89 -28.08 16.12
N THR A 67 3.75 -28.09 17.13
CA THR A 67 3.76 -27.06 18.19
C THR A 67 4.53 -25.79 17.81
N ASN A 68 5.59 -25.91 17.00
CA ASN A 68 6.46 -24.78 16.65
C ASN A 68 5.90 -23.81 15.58
N PRO A 69 5.15 -24.24 14.54
CA PRO A 69 4.65 -23.32 13.51
C PRO A 69 3.55 -22.35 13.98
N GLY A 70 2.81 -22.70 15.04
CA GLY A 70 1.61 -21.97 15.47
C GLY A 70 1.89 -20.59 16.06
N THR A 71 3.05 -20.41 16.71
CA THR A 71 3.48 -19.15 17.35
C THR A 71 3.89 -18.10 16.31
N ASN A 72 4.60 -18.52 15.26
CA ASN A 72 5.07 -17.64 14.19
C ASN A 72 3.92 -17.07 13.33
N TYR A 73 2.88 -17.86 13.08
CA TYR A 73 1.66 -17.41 12.38
C TYR A 73 0.96 -16.27 13.14
N ARG A 74 0.77 -16.41 14.46
CA ARG A 74 0.09 -15.41 15.29
C ARG A 74 0.91 -14.13 15.38
N GLY A 75 2.23 -14.25 15.48
CA GLY A 75 3.17 -13.12 15.43
C GLY A 75 3.07 -12.34 14.13
N ALA A 76 3.08 -13.03 12.98
CA ALA A 76 2.94 -12.41 11.67
C ALA A 76 1.59 -11.69 11.51
N TYR A 77 0.49 -12.29 11.97
CA TYR A 77 -0.83 -11.66 11.94
C TYR A 77 -0.90 -10.39 12.79
N ALA A 78 -0.36 -10.43 14.02
CA ALA A 78 -0.30 -9.26 14.89
C ALA A 78 0.57 -8.14 14.30
N ALA A 79 1.69 -8.49 13.66
CA ALA A 79 2.55 -7.54 12.95
C ALA A 79 1.81 -6.88 11.78
N ILE A 80 1.08 -7.65 10.95
CA ILE A 80 0.26 -7.11 9.85
C ILE A 80 -0.73 -6.07 10.39
N LYS A 81 -1.46 -6.40 11.47
CA LYS A 81 -2.45 -5.49 12.04
C LYS A 81 -1.82 -4.18 12.53
N LYS A 82 -0.69 -4.27 13.24
CA LYS A 82 0.07 -3.08 13.67
C LYS A 82 0.53 -2.24 12.48
N THR A 83 1.03 -2.86 11.41
CA THR A 83 1.43 -2.13 10.20
C THR A 83 0.22 -1.46 9.53
N GLU A 84 -0.93 -2.11 9.46
CA GLU A 84 -2.17 -1.53 8.91
C GLU A 84 -2.74 -0.38 9.77
N ASP A 85 -2.54 -0.43 11.10
CA ASP A 85 -2.88 0.68 12.00
C ASP A 85 -1.95 1.88 11.78
N GLN A 86 -0.64 1.66 11.60
CA GLN A 86 0.30 2.73 11.27
C GLN A 86 0.03 3.34 9.90
N ILE A 87 -0.29 2.53 8.89
CA ILE A 87 -0.71 3.03 7.56
C ILE A 87 -1.94 3.93 7.69
N ARG A 88 -2.94 3.51 8.48
CA ARG A 88 -4.14 4.33 8.74
C ARG A 88 -3.82 5.63 9.47
N LEU A 89 -2.85 5.60 10.39
CA LEU A 89 -2.40 6.80 11.08
C LEU A 89 -1.78 7.81 10.11
N ILE A 90 -0.83 7.38 9.27
CA ILE A 90 -0.17 8.24 8.27
C ILE A 90 -1.19 8.85 7.30
N ILE A 91 -2.16 8.05 6.84
CA ILE A 91 -3.22 8.55 5.94
C ILE A 91 -4.08 9.62 6.62
N ARG A 92 -4.33 9.51 7.92
CA ARG A 92 -5.12 10.50 8.68
C ARG A 92 -4.35 11.78 8.99
N THR A 93 -3.04 11.68 9.25
CA THR A 93 -2.21 12.82 9.64
C THR A 93 -1.73 13.62 8.44
N ASN A 94 -1.59 13.01 7.27
CA ASN A 94 -1.10 13.69 6.07
C ASN A 94 -2.27 14.27 5.25
N GLU A 95 -2.32 15.60 5.14
CA GLU A 95 -3.38 16.29 4.40
C GLU A 95 -3.42 15.92 2.91
N VAL A 96 -2.27 15.64 2.30
CA VAL A 96 -2.17 15.20 0.90
C VAL A 96 -2.88 13.86 0.68
N LEU A 97 -2.95 13.03 1.73
CA LEU A 97 -3.63 11.73 1.70
C LEU A 97 -5.12 11.83 2.05
N LYS A 98 -5.68 13.01 2.36
CA LYS A 98 -7.13 13.16 2.61
C LYS A 98 -7.98 12.83 1.37
N ASN A 99 -7.41 12.99 0.17
CA ASN A 99 -8.07 12.67 -1.09
C ASN A 99 -8.10 11.16 -1.41
N LEU A 100 -7.53 10.30 -0.55
CA LEU A 100 -7.63 8.84 -0.72
C LEU A 100 -9.08 8.35 -0.81
N HIS A 101 -10.02 9.08 -0.20
CA HIS A 101 -11.43 8.71 -0.22
C HIS A 101 -11.99 8.63 -1.66
N VAL A 102 -11.48 9.48 -2.57
CA VAL A 102 -11.84 9.49 -3.99
C VAL A 102 -11.46 8.16 -4.64
N LEU A 103 -10.26 7.65 -4.37
CA LEU A 103 -9.82 6.35 -4.88
C LEU A 103 -10.63 5.20 -4.27
N THR A 104 -10.91 5.26 -2.96
CA THR A 104 -11.68 4.20 -2.28
C THR A 104 -13.17 4.20 -2.61
N SER A 105 -13.67 5.27 -3.25
CA SER A 105 -15.07 5.31 -3.73
C SER A 105 -15.31 4.34 -4.90
N ILE A 106 -14.23 3.94 -5.59
CA ILE A 106 -14.29 2.98 -6.68
C ILE A 106 -14.55 1.58 -6.09
N LYS A 107 -15.62 0.93 -6.55
CA LYS A 107 -15.98 -0.42 -6.13
C LYS A 107 -14.81 -1.39 -6.32
N GLY A 108 -14.39 -2.04 -5.24
CA GLY A 108 -13.27 -3.00 -5.24
C GLY A 108 -11.91 -2.39 -4.87
N VAL A 109 -11.80 -1.07 -4.75
CA VAL A 109 -10.57 -0.40 -4.31
C VAL A 109 -10.62 -0.18 -2.80
N GLY A 110 -9.93 -1.05 -2.07
CA GLY A 110 -9.75 -0.89 -0.62
C GLY A 110 -8.67 0.13 -0.28
N LEU A 111 -8.63 0.54 1.00
CA LEU A 111 -7.66 1.51 1.54
C LEU A 111 -6.20 1.17 1.17
N ILE A 112 -5.82 -0.10 1.29
CA ILE A 112 -4.45 -0.55 1.00
C ILE A 112 -4.13 -0.39 -0.49
N VAL A 113 -5.07 -0.71 -1.38
CA VAL A 113 -4.88 -0.58 -2.83
C VAL A 113 -4.78 0.89 -3.21
N ALA A 114 -5.68 1.73 -2.69
CA ALA A 114 -5.62 3.18 -2.89
C ALA A 114 -4.29 3.77 -2.40
N ALA A 115 -3.82 3.36 -1.22
CA ALA A 115 -2.52 3.78 -0.69
C ALA A 115 -1.35 3.34 -1.58
N TYR A 116 -1.41 2.14 -2.14
CA TYR A 116 -0.43 1.65 -3.12
C TYR A 116 -0.41 2.48 -4.41
N MET A 117 -1.56 2.96 -4.88
CA MET A 117 -1.63 3.81 -6.06
C MET A 117 -0.91 5.12 -5.79
N ILE A 118 -1.28 5.83 -4.72
CA ILE A 118 -0.66 7.12 -4.38
C ILE A 118 0.85 6.97 -4.12
N ALA A 119 1.26 5.98 -3.33
CA ALA A 119 2.66 5.80 -2.97
C ALA A 119 3.59 5.49 -4.16
N ASN A 120 3.04 4.98 -5.28
CA ASN A 120 3.82 4.68 -6.49
C ASN A 120 3.63 5.72 -7.61
N THR A 121 2.55 6.50 -7.59
CA THR A 121 2.33 7.56 -8.60
C THR A 121 3.03 8.86 -8.23
N VAL A 122 3.17 9.15 -6.94
CA VAL A 122 3.94 10.31 -6.46
C VAL A 122 5.43 9.96 -6.49
N LEU A 123 5.95 9.79 -7.70
CA LEU A 123 7.39 9.65 -7.93
C LEU A 123 8.05 11.01 -7.67
N PRO A 124 9.21 11.07 -6.98
CA PRO A 124 10.11 12.18 -7.18
C PRO A 124 10.48 12.22 -8.65
N VAL A 125 10.16 13.32 -9.33
CA VAL A 125 10.81 13.68 -10.58
C VAL A 125 12.32 13.73 -10.27
N CYS A 126 13.07 12.81 -10.85
CA CYS A 126 14.53 12.82 -10.97
C CYS A 126 15.35 12.94 -9.67
N GLN A 127 15.72 11.82 -9.06
CA GLN A 127 17.10 11.66 -8.55
C GLN A 127 17.98 11.07 -9.66
N CYS A 128 18.12 11.82 -10.75
CA CYS A 128 19.30 11.70 -11.62
C CYS A 128 20.28 12.76 -11.15
N ALA A 129 20.91 12.53 -9.99
CA ALA A 129 22.05 13.30 -9.55
C ALA A 129 23.30 12.50 -9.91
N GLU A 130 23.88 12.90 -11.04
CA GLU A 130 25.31 13.01 -11.35
C GLU A 130 26.24 11.79 -11.15
N ILE A 131 26.97 11.52 -12.23
CA ILE A 131 28.12 10.63 -12.39
C ILE A 131 29.26 11.06 -11.46
#